data_AF-A0A6L2PBF8-F1
#
_entry.id   AF-A0A6L2PBF8-F1
#
_cell.length_a   1.000
_cell.length_b   1.000
_cell.length_c   1.000
_cell.angle_alpha   90.00
_cell.angle_beta   90.00
_cell.angle_gamma   90.00
#
_symmetry.space_group_name_H-M   'P 1'
#
loop_
_entity.id
_entity.type
_entity.pdbx_description
1 polymer ?
#
loop_
_entity_poly.entity_id
_entity_poly.type
_entity_poly.pdbx_seq_one_letter_code
_entity_poly.pdbx_strand_id
1 'polypeptide(L)'
;VQRRTPFESRLLVCADIVFTRSWSAAWLDPANWKTEGRRTAEAVPHLERIPCTHDRIVFPEGSSFRVRLPDVAVTVGRISLLGQVLSHPNQSVSS
;
A
#
# COMPACT_ATOMS: atom_id res chain seq x y z
N VAL A 1 -17.54 34.80 5.02
CA VAL A 1 -17.14 33.87 3.94
C VAL A 1 -16.18 32.84 4.52
N GLN A 2 -16.72 31.81 5.16
CA GLN A 2 -15.91 30.72 5.73
C GLN A 2 -15.73 29.69 4.61
N ARG A 3 -14.52 29.61 4.02
CA ARG A 3 -14.21 28.57 3.04
C ARG A 3 -14.25 27.23 3.78
N ARG A 4 -15.34 26.49 3.62
CA ARG A 4 -15.43 25.09 4.03
C ARG A 4 -14.39 24.35 3.20
N THR A 5 -13.36 23.82 3.84
CA THR A 5 -12.51 22.80 3.22
C THR A 5 -13.40 21.65 2.77
N PRO A 6 -13.18 21.05 1.60
CA PRO A 6 -13.94 19.89 1.22
C PRO A 6 -13.61 18.80 2.24
N PHE A 7 -14.64 18.32 2.92
CA PHE A 7 -14.64 16.99 3.51
C PHE A 7 -14.54 16.05 2.29
N GLU A 8 -13.33 15.80 1.80
CA GLU A 8 -13.11 14.90 0.68
C GLU A 8 -13.62 13.53 1.10
N SER A 9 -14.78 13.22 0.56
CA SER A 9 -15.22 11.90 0.13
C SER A 9 -14.16 10.82 0.38
N ARG A 10 -14.38 10.03 1.43
CA ARG A 10 -13.79 8.71 1.70
C ARG A 10 -14.13 7.73 0.57
N LEU A 11 -13.66 8.01 -0.64
CA LEU A 11 -13.69 7.09 -1.76
C LEU A 11 -12.40 6.28 -1.72
N LEU A 12 -12.56 4.99 -1.42
CA LEU A 12 -11.57 3.94 -1.60
C LEU A 12 -11.20 3.85 -3.09
N VAL A 13 -10.27 4.68 -3.55
CA VAL A 13 -9.71 4.55 -4.90
C VAL A 13 -8.22 4.84 -4.80
N CYS A 14 -7.43 3.77 -4.61
CA CYS A 14 -5.97 3.76 -4.58
C CYS A 14 -5.33 4.54 -3.42
N ALA A 15 -4.85 3.82 -2.40
CA ALA A 15 -3.99 4.42 -1.38
C ALA A 15 -2.53 4.01 -1.57
N ASP A 16 -1.62 4.90 -1.17
CA ASP A 16 -0.21 4.57 -1.01
C ASP A 16 -0.05 3.88 0.35
N ILE A 17 0.29 2.59 0.32
CA ILE A 17 0.47 1.75 1.51
C ILE A 17 1.95 1.50 1.70
N VAL A 18 2.49 2.03 2.79
CA VAL A 18 3.90 1.93 3.14
C VAL A 18 4.12 0.67 3.97
N PHE A 19 5.13 -0.12 3.59
CA PHE A 19 5.60 -1.23 4.39
C PHE A 19 6.46 -0.71 5.55
N THR A 20 6.02 -0.93 6.79
CA THR A 20 6.70 -0.42 8.00
C THR A 20 7.45 -1.49 8.79
N ARG A 21 7.36 -2.75 8.37
CA ARG A 21 7.91 -3.97 9.03
C ARG A 21 7.68 -4.04 10.55
N SER A 22 6.76 -4.90 10.95
CA SER A 22 6.57 -5.39 12.32
C SER A 22 7.50 -6.59 12.62
N TRP A 23 7.28 -7.27 13.74
CA TRP A 23 7.96 -8.51 14.10
C TRP A 23 7.72 -9.66 13.10
N SER A 24 6.54 -9.70 12.47
CA SER A 24 6.16 -10.76 11.52
C SER A 24 6.56 -10.41 10.09
N ALA A 25 7.10 -11.37 9.35
CA ALA A 25 7.33 -11.20 7.90
C ALA A 25 6.05 -11.44 7.06
N ALA A 26 4.93 -11.83 7.65
CA ALA A 26 3.74 -12.23 6.89
C ALA A 26 3.08 -11.05 6.18
N TRP A 27 2.76 -11.22 4.89
CA TRP A 27 2.00 -10.22 4.12
C TRP A 27 0.65 -9.89 4.75
N LEU A 28 -0.06 -10.90 5.28
CA LEU A 28 -1.39 -10.73 5.85
C LEU A 28 -1.39 -10.18 7.28
N ASP A 29 -0.24 -9.80 7.84
CA ASP A 29 -0.19 -9.11 9.13
C ASP A 29 -0.53 -7.61 8.93
N PRO A 30 -1.68 -7.14 9.44
CA PRO A 30 -2.08 -5.73 9.31
C PRO A 30 -1.12 -4.75 9.99
N ALA A 31 -0.24 -5.21 10.90
CA ALA A 31 0.77 -4.36 11.54
C ALA A 31 1.97 -4.03 10.64
N ASN A 32 2.10 -4.72 9.49
CA ASN A 32 3.16 -4.45 8.52
C ASN A 32 2.87 -3.26 7.59
N TRP A 33 1.64 -2.75 7.60
CA TRP A 33 1.14 -1.82 6.59
C TRP A 33 0.62 -0.54 7.23
N LYS A 34 0.98 0.58 6.62
CA LYS A 34 0.50 1.90 7.01
C LYS A 34 0.04 2.67 5.78
N THR A 35 -1.22 3.10 5.78
CA THR A 35 -1.73 4.03 4.78
C THR A 35 -1.03 5.39 4.94
N GLU A 36 -0.40 5.86 3.87
CA GLU A 36 0.22 7.18 3.84
C GLU A 36 -0.86 8.27 4.04
N GLY A 37 -0.50 9.35 4.74
CA GLY A 37 -1.41 10.46 5.02
C GLY A 37 -2.49 10.19 6.09
N ARG A 38 -2.76 8.94 6.48
CA ARG A 38 -3.63 8.64 7.63
C ARG A 38 -2.90 8.74 8.96
N ARG A 39 -3.56 9.38 9.93
CA ARG A 39 -3.08 9.41 11.32
C ARG A 39 -3.24 8.02 11.94
N THR A 40 -2.24 7.59 12.71
CA THR A 40 -2.27 6.30 13.44
C THR A 40 -3.41 6.17 14.44
N ALA A 41 -4.03 7.29 14.84
CA ALA A 41 -5.18 7.33 15.75
C ALA A 41 -6.52 7.04 15.06
N GLU A 42 -6.56 6.94 13.72
CA GLU A 42 -7.79 6.57 13.01
C GLU A 42 -8.02 5.05 13.13
N ALA A 43 -9.19 4.67 13.66
CA ALA A 43 -9.59 3.28 13.73
C ALA A 43 -9.86 2.73 12.32
N VAL A 44 -8.85 2.07 11.74
CA VAL A 44 -8.98 1.35 10.46
C VAL A 44 -9.19 -0.14 10.74
N PRO A 45 -10.25 -0.77 10.20
CA PRO A 45 -10.43 -2.22 10.29
C PRO A 45 -9.19 -2.97 9.80
N HIS A 46 -8.81 -4.07 10.45
CA HIS A 46 -7.58 -4.81 10.11
C HIS A 46 -7.52 -5.23 8.64
N LEU A 47 -8.65 -5.67 8.07
CA LEU A 47 -8.74 -6.10 6.68
C LEU A 47 -8.51 -4.95 5.69
N GLU A 48 -8.83 -3.71 6.07
CA GLU A 48 -8.62 -2.51 5.24
C GLU A 48 -7.19 -1.98 5.32
N ARG A 49 -6.35 -2.53 6.21
CA ARG A 49 -4.92 -2.17 6.31
C ARG A 49 -4.04 -3.01 5.39
N ILE A 50 -4.48 -4.22 5.05
CA ILE A 50 -3.76 -5.12 4.15
C ILE A 50 -3.96 -4.61 2.71
N PRO A 51 -2.90 -4.47 1.90
CA PRO A 51 -3.02 -3.97 0.54
C PRO A 51 -4.00 -4.76 -0.32
N CYS A 52 -4.81 -4.05 -1.09
CA CYS A 52 -5.75 -4.61 -2.06
C CYS A 52 -5.25 -4.44 -3.52
N THR A 53 -6.04 -4.96 -4.45
CA THR A 53 -5.79 -4.95 -5.90
C THR A 53 -5.54 -3.58 -6.51
N HIS A 54 -6.01 -2.50 -5.88
CA HIS A 54 -5.90 -1.14 -6.41
C HIS A 54 -4.81 -0.32 -5.73
N ASP A 55 -4.23 -0.82 -4.64
CA ASP A 55 -3.28 -0.04 -3.87
C ASP A 55 -1.91 0.03 -4.54
N ARG A 56 -1.20 1.12 -4.24
CA ARG A 56 0.22 1.25 -4.52
C ARG A 56 0.97 0.90 -3.25
N ILE A 57 1.80 -0.14 -3.31
CA ILE A 57 2.67 -0.47 -2.19
C ILE A 57 3.97 0.30 -2.31
N VAL A 58 4.46 0.83 -1.20
CA VAL A 58 5.73 1.54 -1.13
C VAL A 58 6.65 0.84 -0.14
N PHE A 59 7.76 0.30 -0.66
CA PHE A 59 8.87 -0.17 0.16
C PHE A 59 9.87 0.98 0.35
N PRO A 60 10.14 1.41 1.60
CA PRO A 60 11.03 2.53 1.85
C PRO A 60 12.44 2.30 1.32
N GLU A 61 12.99 3.32 0.66
CA GLU A 61 14.38 3.32 0.20
C GLU A 61 15.36 3.31 1.38
N GLY A 62 16.56 2.76 1.18
CA GLY A 62 17.57 2.65 2.23
C GLY A 62 17.24 1.66 3.35
N SER A 63 16.19 0.85 3.19
CA SER A 63 15.78 -0.17 4.16
C SER A 63 15.86 -1.59 3.57
N SER A 64 16.17 -2.56 4.42
CA SER A 64 16.13 -3.98 4.07
C SER A 64 14.86 -4.63 4.63
N PHE A 65 14.11 -5.32 3.77
CA PHE A 65 12.83 -5.94 4.13
C PHE A 65 12.82 -7.42 3.73
N ARG A 66 11.97 -8.18 4.43
CA ARG A 66 11.61 -9.56 4.07
C ARG A 66 10.11 -9.69 4.23
N VAL A 67 9.44 -10.14 3.17
CA VAL A 67 8.00 -10.38 3.18
C VAL A 67 7.74 -11.82 2.76
N ARG A 68 6.90 -12.52 3.52
CA ARG A 68 6.41 -13.86 3.22
C ARG A 68 5.00 -13.72 2.65
N LEU A 69 4.87 -14.03 1.36
CA LEU A 69 3.58 -14.10 0.69
C LEU A 69 2.78 -15.31 1.20
N PRO A 70 1.44 -15.24 1.20
CA PRO A 70 0.61 -16.39 1.50
C PRO A 70 0.64 -17.39 0.34
N ASP A 71 0.10 -18.59 0.56
CA ASP A 71 0.02 -19.65 -0.47
C ASP A 71 -0.99 -19.34 -1.58
N VAL A 72 -1.80 -18.28 -1.40
CA VAL A 72 -2.74 -17.77 -2.39
C VAL A 72 -2.15 -16.58 -3.13
N ALA A 73 -2.49 -16.44 -4.41
CA ALA A 73 -2.02 -15.31 -5.22
C ALA A 73 -2.51 -13.98 -4.63
N VAL A 74 -1.57 -13.05 -4.44
CA VAL A 74 -1.86 -11.67 -4.05
C VAL A 74 -1.71 -10.78 -5.26
N THR A 75 -2.67 -9.88 -5.46
CA THR A 75 -2.68 -8.92 -6.56
C THR A 75 -2.77 -7.51 -5.99
N VAL A 76 -1.98 -6.61 -6.57
CA VAL A 76 -1.89 -5.19 -6.19
C VAL A 76 -1.72 -4.36 -7.44
N GLY A 77 -2.06 -3.08 -7.37
CA GLY A 77 -2.03 -2.23 -8.55
C GLY A 77 -0.60 -1.95 -8.98
N ARG A 78 0.23 -1.47 -8.03
CA ARG A 78 1.61 -1.07 -8.26
C ARG A 78 2.48 -1.34 -7.04
N ILE A 79 3.76 -1.60 -7.26
CA ILE A 79 4.76 -1.73 -6.20
C ILE A 79 5.90 -0.77 -6.48
N SER A 80 6.21 0.10 -5.52
CA SER A 80 7.38 0.96 -5.51
C SER A 80 8.47 0.26 -4.71
N LEU A 81 9.54 -0.15 -5.38
CA LEU A 81 10.64 -0.92 -4.82
C LEU A 81 11.96 -0.30 -5.27
N LEU A 82 12.85 0.07 -4.33
CA LEU A 82 14.16 0.65 -4.65
C LEU A 82 14.07 1.87 -5.59
N GLY A 83 13.07 2.74 -5.36
CA GLY A 83 12.80 3.90 -6.22
C GLY A 83 12.19 3.59 -7.59
N GLN A 84 11.98 2.31 -7.92
CA GLN A 84 11.38 1.88 -9.18
C GLN A 84 9.92 1.47 -8.99
N VAL A 85 9.06 1.84 -9.95
CA VAL A 85 7.65 1.43 -9.95
C VAL A 85 7.49 0.20 -10.83
N LEU A 86 7.13 -0.91 -10.20
CA LEU A 86 6.72 -2.16 -10.83
C LEU A 86 5.19 -2.14 -10.96
N SER A 87 4.71 -2.18 -12.19
CA SER A 87 3.30 -2.40 -12.52
C SER A 87 3.19 -3.63 -13.42
N HIS A 88 2.00 -4.24 -13.50
CA HIS A 88 1.75 -5.28 -14.48
C HIS A 88 2.16 -4.75 -15.88
N PRO A 89 3.01 -5.46 -16.64
CA PRO A 89 3.34 -5.04 -17.99
C PRO A 89 2.09 -5.21 -18.85
N ASN A 90 1.48 -4.10 -19.25
CA ASN A 90 0.69 -4.11 -20.48
C ASN A 90 1.69 -4.44 -21.59
N GLN A 91 1.49 -5.57 -22.27
CA GLN A 91 2.34 -5.99 -23.37
C GLN A 91 2.36 -4.92 -24.46
N SER A 92 3.47 -4.18 -24.58
CA SER A 92 4.05 -3.67 -25.82
C SER A 92 5.19 -2.70 -25.49
N VAL A 93 6.38 -3.25 -25.24
CA VAL A 93 7.61 -2.50 -25.54
C VAL A 93 7.91 -2.83 -27.00
N SER A 94 7.45 -1.99 -27.91
CA SER A 94 7.93 -1.98 -29.28
C SER A 94 9.30 -1.31 -29.29
N SER A 95 10.31 -2.07 -29.70
CA SER A 95 11.67 -1.60 -29.95
C SER A 95 11.74 -0.54 -31.05
#